data_AF-A0A2T1HS84-F1
#
_entry.id   AF-A0A2T1HS84-F1
#
_cell.length_a   1.000
_cell.length_b   1.000
_cell.length_c   1.000
_cell.angle_alpha   90.00
_cell.angle_beta   90.00
_cell.angle_gamma   90.00
#
_symmetry.space_group_name_H-M   'P 1'
#
loop_
_entity.id
_entity.type
_entity.pdbx_description
1 polymer ?
#
loop_
_entity_poly.entity_id
_entity_poly.type
_entity_poly.pdbx_seq_one_letter_code
_entity_poly.pdbx_strand_id
1 'polypeptide(L)' 'MAFGLGVLRLTPGAFWRMTPRELAAAAEGVFGRRRGTAPPTRAALADLMRLFPDEARG' A
#
# COMPACT_ATOMS: atom_id res chain seq x y z
N MET A 1 -5.01 7.86 3.19
CA MET A 1 -4.46 8.77 4.23
C MET A 1 -3.97 8.03 5.48
N ALA A 2 -4.75 7.10 6.07
CA ALA A 2 -4.36 6.40 7.30
C ALA A 2 -2.99 5.69 7.21
N PHE A 3 -2.66 5.09 6.06
CA PHE A 3 -1.34 4.48 5.86
C PHE A 3 -0.20 5.51 5.91
N GLY A 4 -0.24 6.55 5.08
CA GLY A 4 0.81 7.57 5.03
C GLY A 4 0.95 8.38 6.32
N LEU A 5 -0.16 8.90 6.86
CA LEU A 5 -0.13 9.80 8.02
C LEU A 5 -0.13 9.06 9.37
N GLY A 6 -0.80 7.92 9.44
CA GLY A 6 -0.95 7.15 10.68
C GLY A 6 0.15 6.11 10.86
N VAL A 7 0.30 5.22 9.88
CA VAL A 7 1.25 4.10 9.95
C VAL A 7 2.68 4.59 9.71
N LEU A 8 2.92 5.26 8.59
CA LEU A 8 4.26 5.75 8.24
C LEU A 8 4.61 7.05 9.00
N ARG A 9 3.63 7.72 9.63
CA ARG A 9 3.77 8.99 10.34
C ARG A 9 4.40 10.11 9.49
N LEU A 10 4.17 10.07 8.18
CA LEU A 10 4.66 11.08 7.25
C LEU A 10 3.67 12.25 7.18
N THR A 11 4.17 13.46 6.95
CA THR A 11 3.28 14.57 6.59
C THR A 11 2.70 14.32 5.18
N PRO A 12 1.52 14.88 4.84
CA PRO A 12 0.92 14.69 3.51
C PRO A 12 1.87 15.08 2.37
N GLY A 13 2.58 16.21 2.54
CA GLY A 13 3.53 16.69 1.54
C GLY A 13 4.73 15.75 1.36
N ALA A 14 5.26 15.17 2.44
CA ALA A 14 6.34 14.19 2.33
C ALA A 14 5.84 12.93 1.61
N PHE A 15 4.69 12.39 2.02
CA PHE A 15 4.11 11.19 1.43
C PHE A 15 3.88 11.31 -0.08
N TRP A 16 3.28 12.42 -0.53
CA TRP A 16 2.96 12.59 -1.96
C TRP A 16 4.16 12.91 -2.85
N ARG A 17 5.29 13.33 -2.29
CA ARG A 17 6.52 13.57 -3.06
C ARG A 17 7.39 12.32 -3.21
N MET A 18 7.12 11.27 -2.45
CA MET A 18 7.93 10.04 -2.50
C MET A 18 7.72 9.30 -3.81
N THR A 19 8.81 8.73 -4.30
CA THR A 19 8.76 7.74 -5.38
C THR A 19 8.19 6.42 -4.86
N PRO A 20 7.66 5.55 -5.75
CA PRO A 20 7.20 4.21 -5.35
C PRO A 20 8.27 3.36 -4.65
N ARG A 21 9.56 3.53 -5.00
CA ARG A 21 10.68 2.80 -4.37
C ARG A 21 10.92 3.27 -2.93
N GLU A 22 10.87 4.58 -2.69
CA GLU A 22 11.00 5.14 -1.34
C GLU A 22 9.80 4.76 -0.47
N LEU A 23 8.59 4.74 -1.05
CA LEU A 23 7.39 4.30 -0.34
C LEU A 23 7.52 2.83 0.08
N ALA A 24 8.01 1.97 -0.82
CA ALA A 24 8.26 0.57 -0.50
C ALA A 24 9.30 0.41 0.62
N ALA A 25 10.40 1.17 0.56
CA ALA A 25 11.43 1.15 1.61
C ALA A 25 10.90 1.64 2.96
N ALA A 26 10.07 2.68 2.99
CA ALA A 26 9.42 3.16 4.21
C ALA A 26 8.48 2.11 4.80
N ALA A 27 7.70 1.43 3.95
CA ALA A 27 6.87 0.31 4.39
C ALA A 27 7.71 -0.85 4.94
N GLU A 28 8.81 -1.23 4.29
CA GLU A 28 9.76 -2.22 4.81
C GLU A 28 10.36 -1.81 6.16
N GLY A 29 10.65 -0.53 6.37
CA GLY A 29 11.17 -0.03 7.65
C GLY A 29 10.17 -0.20 8.81
N VAL A 30 8.87 -0.04 8.54
CA VAL A 30 7.82 -0.17 9.58
C VAL A 30 7.42 -1.62 9.83
N PHE A 31 7.28 -2.43 8.78
CA PHE A 31 6.78 -3.80 8.88
C PHE A 31 7.87 -4.87 8.87
N GLY A 32 9.13 -4.48 8.69
CA GLY A 32 10.22 -5.37 8.35
C GLY A 32 10.13 -5.86 6.90
N ARG A 33 11.22 -6.46 6.41
CA ARG A 33 11.18 -7.17 5.12
C ARG A 33 10.27 -8.38 5.24
N ARG A 34 9.12 -8.34 4.58
CA ARG A 34 8.28 -9.54 4.40
C ARG A 34 9.02 -10.53 3.50
N ARG A 35 9.79 -11.43 4.10
CA ARG A 35 10.25 -12.66 3.44
C ARG A 35 9.05 -13.61 3.36
N GLY A 36 8.56 -13.88 2.15
CA GLY A 36 7.70 -15.04 1.89
C GLY A 36 6.23 -14.78 1.55
N THR A 37 5.77 -13.54 1.43
CA THR A 37 4.47 -13.30 0.78
C THR A 37 4.68 -13.31 -0.73
N ALA A 38 4.38 -14.44 -1.37
CA ALA A 38 4.29 -14.49 -2.83
C ALA A 38 3.30 -13.41 -3.31
N PRO A 39 3.57 -12.74 -4.45
CA PRO A 39 2.58 -11.87 -5.07
C PRO A 39 1.25 -12.60 -5.23
N PRO A 40 0.10 -11.91 -5.12
CA PRO A 40 -1.19 -12.54 -5.33
C PRO A 40 -1.24 -13.16 -6.74
N THR A 41 -1.88 -14.31 -6.84
CA THR A 41 -2.18 -14.89 -8.15
C THR A 41 -3.15 -13.98 -8.90
N ARG A 42 -3.24 -14.12 -10.22
CA ARG A 42 -4.21 -13.38 -11.04
C ARG A 42 -5.66 -13.59 -10.56
N ALA A 43 -5.99 -14.79 -10.10
CA ALA A 43 -7.30 -15.11 -9.55
C ALA A 43 -7.55 -14.34 -8.24
N ALA A 44 -6.59 -14.37 -7.31
CA ALA A 44 -6.69 -13.63 -6.06
C ALA A 44 -6.79 -12.11 -6.29
N LEU A 45 -6.07 -11.57 -7.27
CA LEU A 45 -6.17 -10.16 -7.64
C LEU A 45 -7.57 -9.83 -8.19
N ALA A 46 -8.13 -10.68 -9.06
CA ALA A 46 -9.49 -10.50 -9.57
C ALA A 46 -10.55 -10.54 -8.45
N ASP A 47 -10.36 -11.41 -7.46
CA ASP A 47 -11.23 -11.48 -6.28
C ASP A 47 -11.17 -10.18 -5.46
N LEU A 48 -9.96 -9.64 -5.24
CA LEU A 48 -9.78 -8.35 -4.56
C LEU A 48 -10.47 -7.21 -5.30
N MET A 49 -10.33 -7.14 -6.63
CA MET A 49 -10.98 -6.10 -7.44
C MET A 49 -12.52 -6.16 -7.36
N ARG A 50 -13.10 -7.37 -7.22
CA ARG A 50 -14.55 -7.53 -7.01
C ARG A 50 -14.99 -7.12 -5.61
N LEU A 51 -14.17 -7.38 -4.58
CA LEU A 51 -14.46 -7.01 -3.19
C LEU A 51 -14.32 -5.50 -2.95
N PHE A 52 -13.39 -4.86 -3.65
CA PHE A 52 -13.06 -3.44 -3.52
C PHE A 52 -13.14 -2.75 -4.89
N PRO A 53 -14.35 -2.55 -5.44
CA PRO A 53 -14.51 -1.87 -6.73
C PRO A 53 -14.04 -0.41 -6.64
N ASP A 54 -13.38 0.08 -7.69
CA ASP A 54 -12.86 1.46 -7.76
C ASP A 54 -13.98 2.51 -7.88
N GLU A 55 -15.16 2.10 -8.31
CA GLU A 55 -16.34 2.96 -8.33
C GLU A 55 -16.81 3.21 -6.90
N ALA A 56 -16.71 4.47 -6.47
CA ALA A 56 -17.26 4.90 -5.20
C ALA A 56 -18.74 4.51 -5.15
N ARG A 57 -19.13 3.75 -4.12
CA ARG A 57 -20.50 3.88 -3.62
C ARG A 57 -20.65 5.34 -3.23
N GLY A 58 -21.44 6.06 -4.02
CA GLY A 58 -21.82 7.45 -3.74
C GLY A 58 -22.44 7.59 -2.36
#